data_AF-A0A0J1DIK8-F1
#
_entry.id   AF-A0A0J1DIK8-F1
#
_cell.length_a   1.000
_cell.length_b   1.000
_cell.length_c   1.000
_cell.angle_alpha   90.00
_cell.angle_beta   90.00
_cell.angle_gamma   90.00
#
_symmetry.space_group_name_H-M   'P 1'
#
loop_
_entity.id
_entity.type
_entity.pdbx_description
1 polymer ?
#
loop_
_entity_poly.entity_id
_entity_poly.type
_entity_poly.pdbx_seq_one_letter_code
_entity_poly.pdbx_strand_id
1 'polypeptide(L)'
;MNAQRQMGPNWNDGTYTGESQRDERSQYGKVDLMIKDGRITQVDYEEYDSDGNPKGASYPYQEAIEAQSTLEQRLIETQDPEKVDNVSGATGTWNKFKEAAAAALEKAKQ
;
A
#
# COMPACT_ATOMS: atom_id res chain seq x y z
N MET A 1 -30.56 18.11 2.45
CA MET A 1 -30.08 16.91 3.19
C MET A 1 -28.57 16.96 3.16
N ASN A 2 -27.93 17.37 4.25
CA ASN A 2 -26.47 17.47 4.32
C ASN A 2 -25.95 16.09 4.72
N ALA A 3 -25.49 15.32 3.75
CA ALA A 3 -24.78 14.07 4.02
C ALA A 3 -23.51 14.44 4.79
N GLN A 4 -23.48 14.09 6.07
CA GLN A 4 -22.26 14.00 6.86
C GLN A 4 -21.36 12.97 6.16
N ARG A 5 -20.49 13.44 5.26
CA ARG A 5 -19.33 12.66 4.82
C ARG A 5 -18.53 12.39 6.09
N GLN A 6 -18.47 11.13 6.50
CA GLN A 6 -17.55 10.70 7.53
C GLN A 6 -16.16 11.14 7.06
N MET A 7 -15.61 12.15 7.74
CA MET A 7 -14.31 12.72 7.41
C MET A 7 -13.26 11.66 7.72
N GLY A 8 -12.75 11.00 6.67
CA GLY A 8 -11.41 10.44 6.74
C GLY A 8 -10.41 11.56 7.05
N PRO A 9 -9.16 11.24 7.42
CA PRO A 9 -8.11 12.26 7.53
C PRO A 9 -8.10 13.13 6.26
N ASN A 10 -8.02 14.45 6.43
CA ASN A 10 -7.90 15.37 5.31
C ASN A 10 -6.55 15.11 4.62
N TRP A 11 -6.54 14.30 3.58
CA TRP A 11 -5.39 14.13 2.72
C TRP A 11 -5.41 15.19 1.63
N ASN A 12 -4.26 15.81 1.40
CA ASN A 12 -4.08 16.69 0.27
C ASN A 12 -3.94 15.89 -1.01
N ASP A 13 -4.41 16.49 -2.10
CA ASP A 13 -4.27 15.91 -3.42
C ASP A 13 -2.79 15.89 -3.86
N GLY A 14 -2.38 14.80 -4.50
CA GLY A 14 -1.00 14.62 -4.92
C GLY A 14 -0.63 13.15 -5.08
N THR A 15 0.66 12.92 -5.37
CA THR A 15 1.24 11.58 -5.38
C THR A 15 2.23 11.45 -4.23
N TYR A 16 2.06 10.40 -3.42
CA TYR A 16 2.84 10.18 -2.21
C TYR A 16 3.45 8.79 -2.21
N THR A 17 4.76 8.73 -2.05
CA THR A 17 5.51 7.48 -1.94
C THR A 17 5.70 7.09 -0.47
N GLY A 18 5.50 5.83 -0.12
CA GLY A 18 5.79 5.28 1.20
C GLY A 18 6.58 3.97 1.09
N GLU A 19 7.38 3.66 2.12
CA GLU A 19 8.10 2.39 2.23
C GLU A 19 7.77 1.72 3.56
N SER A 20 7.72 0.39 3.55
CA SER A 20 7.68 -0.41 4.77
C SER A 20 9.04 -0.42 5.48
N GLN A 21 9.06 -0.92 6.71
CA GLN A 21 10.33 -1.31 7.30
C GLN A 21 10.96 -2.46 6.49
N ARG A 22 12.29 -2.56 6.57
CA ARG A 22 13.04 -3.69 6.04
C ARG A 22 12.80 -4.90 6.95
N ASP A 23 12.50 -6.06 6.39
CA ASP A 23 12.36 -7.31 7.16
C ASP A 23 13.73 -7.93 7.51
N GLU A 24 13.74 -9.09 8.16
CA GLU A 24 14.97 -9.80 8.56
C GLU A 24 15.89 -10.18 7.39
N ARG A 25 15.35 -10.20 6.16
CA ARG A 25 16.09 -10.44 4.91
C ARG A 25 16.40 -9.14 4.17
N SER A 26 16.24 -7.99 4.82
CA SER A 26 16.38 -6.66 4.24
C SER A 26 15.42 -6.38 3.07
N GLN A 27 14.32 -7.11 2.94
CA GLN A 27 13.32 -6.91 1.90
C GLN A 27 12.26 -5.91 2.39
N TYR A 28 11.65 -5.17 1.47
CA TYR A 28 10.67 -4.13 1.82
C TYR A 28 9.62 -3.96 0.72
N GLY A 29 8.51 -3.32 1.07
CA GLY A 29 7.52 -2.84 0.12
C GLY A 29 7.62 -1.34 -0.09
N LYS A 30 7.36 -0.88 -1.31
CA LYS A 30 7.18 0.53 -1.65
C LYS A 30 5.81 0.70 -2.29
N VAL A 31 5.13 1.78 -1.95
CA VAL A 31 3.85 2.14 -2.56
C VAL A 31 3.89 3.58 -3.07
N ASP A 32 3.28 3.81 -4.23
CA ASP A 32 2.93 5.13 -4.74
C ASP A 32 1.40 5.29 -4.70
N LEU A 33 0.91 6.27 -3.94
CA LEU A 33 -0.51 6.59 -3.80
C LEU A 33 -0.85 7.88 -4.55
N MET A 34 -1.87 7.85 -5.41
CA MET A 34 -2.47 9.06 -5.97
C MET A 34 -3.73 9.44 -5.18
N ILE A 35 -3.74 10.65 -4.63
CA ILE A 35 -4.86 11.22 -3.90
C ILE A 35 -5.51 12.33 -4.72
N LYS A 36 -6.85 12.25 -4.87
CA LYS A 36 -7.68 13.25 -5.54
C LYS A 36 -8.97 13.45 -4.76
N ASP A 37 -9.39 14.70 -4.58
CA ASP A 37 -10.54 15.06 -3.75
C ASP A 37 -10.48 14.44 -2.34
N GLY A 38 -9.26 14.33 -1.78
CA GLY A 38 -9.01 13.69 -0.49
C GLY A 38 -9.26 12.18 -0.43
N ARG A 39 -9.25 11.49 -1.59
CA ARG A 39 -9.44 10.02 -1.70
C ARG A 39 -8.28 9.36 -2.44
N ILE A 40 -7.91 8.16 -2.03
CA ILE A 40 -6.98 7.30 -2.78
C ILE A 40 -7.69 6.88 -4.08
N THR A 41 -7.08 7.23 -5.22
CA THR A 41 -7.60 6.93 -6.56
C THR A 41 -6.71 5.98 -7.35
N GLN A 42 -5.45 5.85 -6.96
CA GLN A 42 -4.52 4.89 -7.52
C GLN A 42 -3.56 4.41 -6.43
N VAL A 43 -3.20 3.14 -6.49
CA VAL A 43 -2.21 2.48 -5.65
C VAL A 43 -1.32 1.69 -6.60
N ASP A 44 -0.01 1.88 -6.50
CA ASP A 44 1.00 1.10 -7.21
C ASP A 44 1.96 0.57 -6.15
N TYR A 45 1.96 -0.74 -5.92
CA TYR A 45 2.75 -1.38 -4.89
C TYR A 45 3.72 -2.40 -5.48
N GLU A 46 4.96 -2.34 -5.01
CA GLU A 46 6.00 -3.26 -5.42
C GLU A 46 6.87 -3.67 -4.22
N GLU A 47 7.20 -4.96 -4.12
CA GLU A 47 8.20 -5.43 -3.16
C GLU A 47 9.58 -5.47 -3.79
N TYR A 48 10.59 -5.17 -2.98
CA TYR A 48 12.00 -5.14 -3.33
C TYR A 48 12.78 -6.15 -2.50
N ASP A 49 13.79 -6.77 -3.11
CA ASP A 49 14.73 -7.65 -2.42
C ASP A 49 15.80 -6.87 -1.64
N SER A 50 16.75 -7.60 -1.03
CA SER A 50 17.83 -7.01 -0.22
C SER A 50 18.78 -6.12 -1.02
N ASP A 51 18.85 -6.33 -2.33
CA ASP A 51 19.72 -5.59 -3.26
C ASP A 51 18.97 -4.39 -3.86
N GLY A 52 17.69 -4.19 -3.49
CA GLY A 52 16.85 -3.13 -4.01
C GLY A 52 16.31 -3.41 -5.42
N ASN A 53 16.30 -4.66 -5.86
CA ASN A 53 15.66 -5.03 -7.11
C ASN A 53 14.18 -5.35 -6.88
N PRO A 54 13.29 -4.96 -7.80
CA PRO A 54 11.89 -5.34 -7.71
C PRO A 54 11.72 -6.85 -7.81
N LYS A 55 10.88 -7.40 -6.93
CA LYS A 55 10.45 -8.80 -6.98
C LYS A 55 9.46 -8.96 -8.13
N GLY A 56 9.95 -9.42 -9.27
CA GLY A 56 9.13 -9.67 -10.45
C GLY A 56 8.72 -11.14 -10.61
N ALA A 57 8.31 -11.48 -11.83
CA ALA A 57 7.84 -12.82 -12.20
C ALA A 57 8.86 -13.96 -11.96
N SER A 58 10.16 -13.67 -11.85
CA SER A 58 11.20 -14.65 -11.52
C SER A 58 11.29 -14.97 -10.03
N TYR A 59 10.56 -14.25 -9.17
CA TYR A 59 10.58 -14.48 -7.72
C TYR A 59 9.97 -15.84 -7.37
N PRO A 60 10.58 -16.66 -6.50
CA PRO A 60 10.14 -18.04 -6.28
C PRO A 60 8.78 -18.17 -5.58
N TYR A 61 8.30 -17.13 -4.89
CA TYR A 61 7.01 -17.12 -4.19
C TYR A 61 6.01 -16.28 -4.99
N GLN A 62 5.32 -16.91 -5.93
CA GLN A 62 4.39 -16.22 -6.83
C GLN A 62 3.17 -15.67 -6.09
N GLU A 63 2.75 -16.28 -4.99
CA GLU A 63 1.64 -15.80 -4.17
C GLU A 63 1.91 -14.38 -3.62
N ALA A 64 3.17 -14.06 -3.33
CA ALA A 64 3.57 -12.72 -2.90
C ALA A 64 3.49 -11.69 -4.04
N ILE A 65 3.63 -12.12 -5.30
CA ILE A 65 3.49 -11.27 -6.49
C ILE A 65 2.01 -11.07 -6.81
N GLU A 66 1.24 -12.15 -6.84
CA GLU A 66 -0.19 -12.15 -7.15
C GLU A 66 -1.00 -11.34 -6.12
N ALA A 67 -0.60 -11.38 -4.85
CA ALA A 67 -1.25 -10.63 -3.78
C ALA A 67 -1.19 -9.10 -3.96
N GLN A 68 -0.15 -8.55 -4.61
CA GLN A 68 0.07 -7.10 -4.70
C GLN A 68 -1.11 -6.40 -5.35
N SER A 69 -1.53 -6.86 -6.54
CA SER A 69 -2.69 -6.31 -7.25
C SER A 69 -3.99 -6.40 -6.44
N THR A 70 -4.17 -7.48 -5.66
CA THR A 70 -5.35 -7.64 -4.80
C THR A 70 -5.35 -6.64 -3.65
N LEU A 71 -4.19 -6.39 -3.05
CA LEU A 71 -4.01 -5.44 -1.96
C LEU A 71 -4.22 -3.99 -2.42
N GLU A 72 -3.72 -3.64 -3.62
CA GLU A 72 -3.95 -2.34 -4.26
C GLU A 72 -5.45 -2.04 -4.41
N GLN A 73 -6.21 -2.97 -5.02
CA GLN A 73 -7.65 -2.80 -5.20
C GLN A 73 -8.37 -2.67 -3.86
N ARG A 74 -8.02 -3.51 -2.88
CA ARG A 74 -8.60 -3.44 -1.53
C ARG A 74 -8.34 -2.10 -0.87
N LEU A 75 -7.15 -1.51 -1.00
CA LEU A 75 -6.86 -0.20 -0.42
C LEU A 75 -7.66 0.93 -1.09
N ILE A 76 -7.87 0.85 -2.41
CA ILE A 76 -8.76 1.78 -3.12
C ILE A 76 -10.20 1.65 -2.59
N GLU A 77 -10.67 0.45 -2.29
CA GLU A 77 -12.02 0.22 -1.76
C GLU A 77 -12.15 0.67 -0.29
N THR A 78 -11.19 0.29 0.56
CA THR A 78 -11.27 0.53 2.01
C THR A 78 -10.91 1.94 2.40
N GLN A 79 -10.06 2.62 1.61
CA GLN A 79 -9.47 3.92 1.93
C GLN A 79 -8.75 3.93 3.29
N ASP A 80 -8.32 2.77 3.77
CA ASP A 80 -7.76 2.59 5.11
C ASP A 80 -6.87 1.33 5.12
N PRO A 81 -5.54 1.48 5.24
CA PRO A 81 -4.62 0.36 5.26
C PRO A 81 -4.95 -0.68 6.34
N GLU A 82 -5.44 -0.26 7.51
CA GLU A 82 -5.75 -1.18 8.61
C GLU A 82 -7.02 -2.01 8.37
N LYS A 83 -7.85 -1.63 7.39
CA LYS A 83 -9.04 -2.38 6.98
C LYS A 83 -8.82 -3.23 5.74
N VAL A 84 -7.61 -3.23 5.17
CA VAL A 84 -7.29 -4.12 4.06
C VAL A 84 -7.15 -5.54 4.58
N ASP A 85 -8.02 -6.43 4.13
CA ASP A 85 -7.95 -7.85 4.48
C ASP A 85 -6.68 -8.50 3.94
N ASN A 86 -6.15 -9.49 4.67
CA ASN A 86 -5.00 -10.27 4.25
C ASN A 86 -5.31 -11.15 3.02
N VAL A 87 -4.26 -11.52 2.26
CA VAL A 87 -4.31 -12.54 1.21
C VAL A 87 -3.67 -13.81 1.77
N SER A 88 -4.39 -14.94 1.70
CA SER A 88 -3.90 -16.22 2.23
C SER A 88 -2.57 -16.60 1.59
N GLY A 89 -1.57 -16.95 2.40
CA GLY A 89 -0.21 -17.26 1.93
C GLY A 89 0.71 -16.04 1.74
N ALA A 90 0.20 -14.81 1.83
CA ALA A 90 0.95 -13.58 1.58
C ALA A 90 0.98 -12.60 2.77
N THR A 91 0.96 -13.12 4.00
CA THR A 91 0.94 -12.29 5.24
C THR A 91 2.12 -11.32 5.31
N GLY A 92 3.31 -11.72 4.87
CA GLY A 92 4.49 -10.84 4.85
C GLY A 92 4.31 -9.66 3.90
N THR A 93 3.78 -9.91 2.71
CA THR A 93 3.43 -8.90 1.70
C THR A 93 2.35 -7.96 2.22
N TRP A 94 1.30 -8.52 2.82
CA TRP A 94 0.22 -7.73 3.43
C TRP A 94 0.73 -6.77 4.51
N ASN A 95 1.59 -7.22 5.42
CA ASN A 95 2.15 -6.35 6.46
C ASN A 95 2.97 -5.20 5.85
N LYS A 96 3.89 -5.50 4.92
CA LYS A 96 4.70 -4.47 4.23
C LYS A 96 3.83 -3.48 3.47
N PHE A 97 2.78 -3.97 2.80
CA PHE A 97 1.82 -3.13 2.09
C PHE A 97 1.15 -2.13 3.04
N LYS A 98 0.62 -2.59 4.18
CA LYS A 98 -0.03 -1.71 5.16
C LYS A 98 0.93 -0.66 5.71
N GLU A 99 2.16 -1.05 6.05
CA GLU A 99 3.18 -0.14 6.54
C GLU A 99 3.56 0.94 5.50
N ALA A 100 3.81 0.53 4.26
CA ALA A 100 4.15 1.44 3.17
C ALA A 100 3.00 2.42 2.88
N ALA A 101 1.75 1.92 2.85
CA ALA A 101 0.56 2.74 2.65
C ALA A 101 0.36 3.74 3.80
N ALA A 102 0.51 3.30 5.05
CA ALA A 102 0.45 4.21 6.20
C ALA A 102 1.51 5.32 6.12
N ALA A 103 2.74 4.97 5.73
CA ALA A 103 3.83 5.93 5.55
C ALA A 103 3.56 6.94 4.42
N ALA A 104 2.95 6.51 3.32
CA ALA A 104 2.54 7.40 2.23
C ALA A 104 1.41 8.35 2.67
N LEU A 105 0.39 7.82 3.34
CA LEU A 105 -0.77 8.61 3.81
C LEU A 105 -0.39 9.61 4.91
N GLU A 106 0.62 9.32 5.73
CA GLU A 106 1.14 10.29 6.70
C GLU A 106 1.71 11.53 6.00
N LYS A 107 2.40 11.36 4.87
CA LYS A 107 2.92 12.48 4.07
C LYS A 107 1.80 13.30 3.42
N ALA A 108 0.65 12.70 3.19
CA ALA A 108 -0.51 13.38 2.60
C ALA A 108 -1.29 14.27 3.59
N LYS A 109 -1.10 14.13 4.91
CA LYS A 109 -1.83 14.89 5.94
C LYS A 109 -1.37 16.35 6.13
N GLN A 110 -0.37 16.81 5.37
CA GLN A 110 0.38 18.06 5.64
C GLN A 110 -0.34 19.35 5.30
#